data_AF-A0A255GFT1-F1
#
_entry.id   AF-A0A255GFT1-F1
#
_cell.length_a   1.000
_cell.length_b   1.000
_cell.length_c   1.000
_cell.angle_alpha   90.00
_cell.angle_beta   90.00
_cell.angle_gamma   90.00
#
_symmetry.space_group_name_H-M   'P 1'
#
loop_
_entity.id
_entity.type
_entity.pdbx_description
1 polymer ?
#
loop_
_entity_poly.entity_id
_entity_poly.type
_entity_poly.pdbx_seq_one_letter_code
_entity_poly.pdbx_strand_id
1 'polypeptide(L)'
;MNAMNVEYGDRAVALGGEILRSVVGSGVHGIAIEGTDDHDELGVYLEPEAYVFGVDRPREDYVWRTQPEGARSGPGDTDLILYSLRKYLRLAIKGNPTVLLPLFAPPESLIVRTPLGEELRGLRSAFLSQVAIERFLGYMHSQHQRMLGQSKRNVPNRPELIARYGWDVKYGSHALRLAYQGREIAQTGHLTLPLAERQRQRVLAVKRGEVPRTEVSQEIARVSAEVRGLLDTRRTPLPERADVPRINAWAISAQRRHWGW
;
A
#
# COMPACT_ATOMS: atom_id res chain seq x y z
N MET A 1 -3.19 -34.54 -2.24
CA MET A 1 -4.28 -33.60 -1.84
C MET A 1 -3.95 -32.26 -2.46
N ASN A 2 -4.82 -31.69 -3.29
CA ASN A 2 -4.61 -30.31 -3.74
C ASN A 2 -4.81 -29.40 -2.54
N ALA A 3 -3.83 -28.54 -2.26
CA ALA A 3 -4.04 -27.43 -1.34
C ALA A 3 -5.07 -26.50 -1.99
N MET A 4 -6.17 -26.23 -1.28
CA MET A 4 -7.21 -25.35 -1.82
C MET A 4 -6.75 -23.89 -1.74
N ASN A 5 -6.96 -23.17 -2.83
CA ASN A 5 -6.84 -21.72 -2.94
C ASN A 5 -7.53 -21.02 -1.76
N VAL A 6 -7.02 -19.89 -1.28
CA VAL A 6 -7.78 -19.07 -0.33
C VAL A 6 -8.81 -18.25 -1.09
N GLU A 7 -10.06 -18.30 -0.65
CA GLU A 7 -11.10 -17.37 -1.07
C GLU A 7 -11.99 -16.99 0.12
N TYR A 8 -12.19 -15.69 0.33
CA TYR A 8 -13.03 -15.13 1.39
C TYR A 8 -13.81 -13.92 0.91
N GLY A 9 -15.05 -13.75 1.41
CA GLY A 9 -15.94 -12.64 1.05
C GLY A 9 -16.85 -12.99 -0.14
N ASP A 10 -17.72 -12.06 -0.52
CA ASP A 10 -18.65 -12.26 -1.63
C ASP A 10 -17.97 -11.86 -2.95
N ARG A 11 -17.58 -12.86 -3.75
CA ARG A 11 -16.94 -12.69 -5.05
C ARG A 11 -17.84 -11.96 -6.06
N ALA A 12 -19.15 -12.22 -6.03
CA ALA A 12 -20.10 -11.65 -6.99
C ALA A 12 -20.30 -10.15 -6.72
N VAL A 13 -20.44 -9.77 -5.45
CA VAL A 13 -20.49 -8.36 -5.03
C VAL A 13 -19.15 -7.65 -5.28
N ALA A 14 -18.03 -8.26 -4.91
CA ALA A 14 -16.73 -7.59 -4.99
C ALA A 14 -16.25 -7.37 -6.44
N LEU A 15 -16.48 -8.31 -7.35
CA LEU A 15 -16.14 -8.15 -8.77
C LEU A 15 -17.24 -7.37 -9.53
N GLY A 16 -18.51 -7.52 -9.16
CA GLY A 16 -19.62 -6.80 -9.79
C GLY A 16 -19.66 -5.30 -9.46
N GLY A 17 -19.23 -4.93 -8.26
CA GLY A 17 -19.11 -3.53 -7.82
C GLY A 17 -17.74 -2.89 -8.08
N GLU A 18 -16.80 -3.58 -8.75
CA GLU A 18 -15.41 -3.15 -8.86
C GLU A 18 -15.24 -1.84 -9.64
N ILE A 19 -14.56 -0.84 -9.07
CA ILE A 19 -14.32 0.45 -9.75
C ILE A 19 -12.86 0.73 -10.09
N LEU A 20 -11.93 0.20 -9.30
CA LEU A 20 -10.49 0.45 -9.44
C LEU A 20 -9.69 -0.71 -8.85
N ARG A 21 -8.73 -1.25 -9.61
CA ARG A 21 -7.72 -2.19 -9.13
C ARG A 21 -6.40 -1.95 -9.84
N SER A 22 -5.31 -2.03 -9.08
CA SER A 22 -3.96 -2.02 -9.62
C SER A 22 -3.17 -3.23 -9.14
N VAL A 23 -2.14 -3.59 -9.89
CA VAL A 23 -0.97 -4.29 -9.35
C VAL A 23 -0.40 -3.43 -8.21
N VAL A 24 0.04 -4.04 -7.12
CA VAL A 24 0.78 -3.36 -6.05
C VAL A 24 2.17 -3.99 -5.87
N GLY A 25 2.55 -4.40 -4.66
CA GLY A 25 3.83 -5.08 -4.42
C GLY A 25 5.06 -4.28 -4.83
N SER A 26 6.10 -4.97 -5.27
CA SER A 26 7.36 -4.37 -5.75
C SER A 26 7.27 -3.76 -7.16
N GLY A 27 6.33 -4.25 -7.98
CA GLY A 27 6.15 -3.87 -9.39
C GLY A 27 5.76 -2.40 -9.56
N VAL A 28 4.69 -1.95 -8.89
CA VAL A 28 4.19 -0.55 -8.98
C VAL A 28 5.20 0.49 -8.47
N HIS A 29 6.22 0.06 -7.74
CA HIS A 29 7.34 0.88 -7.26
C HIS A 29 8.55 0.86 -8.21
N GLY A 30 8.56 -0.04 -9.21
CA GLY A 30 9.67 -0.33 -10.10
C GLY A 30 10.90 -0.91 -9.39
N ILE A 31 10.70 -1.60 -8.26
CA ILE A 31 11.74 -2.31 -7.49
C ILE A 31 11.57 -3.83 -7.58
N ALA A 32 10.92 -4.30 -8.65
CA ALA A 32 10.90 -5.69 -9.05
C ALA A 32 12.33 -6.19 -9.35
N ILE A 33 12.56 -7.48 -9.12
CA ILE A 33 13.73 -8.24 -9.57
C ILE A 33 13.17 -9.52 -10.21
N GLU A 34 13.47 -9.68 -11.50
CA GLU A 34 13.02 -10.77 -12.34
C GLU A 34 13.17 -12.15 -11.65
N GLY A 35 12.12 -12.97 -11.74
CA GLY A 35 12.06 -14.29 -11.10
C GLY A 35 11.92 -14.29 -9.57
N THR A 36 11.65 -13.16 -8.91
CA THR A 36 11.58 -13.10 -7.42
C THR A 36 10.32 -12.47 -6.83
N ASP A 37 9.40 -11.94 -7.64
CA ASP A 37 8.28 -11.13 -7.15
C ASP A 37 6.92 -11.85 -7.17
N ASP A 38 6.18 -11.54 -6.12
CA ASP A 38 4.80 -11.88 -5.79
C ASP A 38 3.83 -10.99 -6.61
N HIS A 39 2.74 -11.53 -7.21
CA HIS A 39 1.74 -10.69 -7.91
C HIS A 39 0.63 -10.21 -6.95
N ASP A 40 0.97 -9.21 -6.13
CA ASP A 40 -0.01 -8.52 -5.29
C ASP A 40 -0.98 -7.68 -6.16
N GLU A 41 -2.30 -7.84 -5.96
CA GLU A 41 -3.33 -6.99 -6.54
C GLU A 41 -4.17 -6.32 -5.44
N LEU A 42 -4.40 -5.00 -5.55
CA LEU A 42 -5.26 -4.27 -4.62
C LEU A 42 -6.28 -3.41 -5.36
N GLY A 43 -7.55 -3.56 -4.99
CA GLY A 43 -8.64 -2.78 -5.55
C GLY A 43 -9.73 -2.40 -4.56
N VAL A 44 -10.78 -1.79 -5.12
CA VAL A 44 -11.92 -1.26 -4.39
C VAL A 44 -13.22 -1.44 -5.18
N TYR A 45 -14.26 -1.87 -4.46
CA TYR A 45 -15.61 -2.08 -4.98
C TYR A 45 -16.64 -1.26 -4.22
N LEU A 46 -17.72 -0.89 -4.91
CA LEU A 46 -18.89 -0.28 -4.30
C LEU A 46 -19.79 -1.36 -3.70
N GLU A 47 -20.21 -1.15 -2.46
CA GLU A 47 -21.15 -2.06 -1.79
C GLU A 47 -22.58 -1.83 -2.31
N PRO A 48 -23.42 -2.87 -2.45
CA PRO A 48 -24.86 -2.69 -2.68
C PRO A 48 -25.53 -2.03 -1.47
N GLU A 49 -26.66 -1.36 -1.67
CA GLU A 49 -27.33 -0.60 -0.59
C GLU A 49 -27.68 -1.46 0.64
N ALA A 50 -28.02 -2.74 0.43
CA ALA A 50 -28.27 -3.71 1.50
C ALA A 50 -27.04 -3.97 2.40
N TYR A 51 -25.82 -3.84 1.89
CA TYR A 51 -24.58 -3.95 2.67
C TYR A 51 -24.26 -2.68 3.48
N VAL A 52 -24.98 -1.57 3.24
CA VAL A 52 -24.75 -0.26 3.87
C VAL A 52 -25.87 0.13 4.84
N PHE A 53 -27.13 -0.16 4.49
CA PHE A 53 -28.31 0.14 5.30
C PHE A 53 -28.95 -1.09 5.96
N GLY A 54 -28.60 -2.31 5.53
CA GLY A 54 -29.12 -3.55 6.10
C GLY A 54 -28.64 -3.81 7.53
N VAL A 55 -29.33 -4.72 8.23
CA VAL A 55 -28.97 -5.14 9.59
C VAL A 55 -27.80 -6.13 9.62
N ASP A 56 -27.64 -6.90 8.54
CA ASP A 56 -26.53 -7.82 8.36
C ASP A 56 -25.19 -7.10 8.20
N ARG A 57 -24.11 -7.75 8.66
CA ARG A 57 -22.76 -7.19 8.62
C ARG A 57 -21.85 -8.08 7.77
N PRO A 58 -21.98 -8.03 6.43
CA PRO A 58 -21.14 -8.79 5.52
C PRO A 58 -19.67 -8.35 5.61
N ARG A 59 -18.77 -9.18 5.08
CA ARG A 59 -17.33 -8.91 5.09
C ARG A 59 -17.02 -7.69 4.22
N GLU A 60 -16.29 -6.73 4.77
CA GLU A 60 -15.90 -5.49 4.09
C GLU A 60 -14.69 -5.67 3.12
N ASP A 61 -14.30 -6.90 2.84
CA ASP A 61 -13.21 -7.26 1.93
C ASP A 61 -13.44 -8.62 1.29
N TYR A 62 -13.10 -8.71 0.01
CA TYR A 62 -12.91 -9.95 -0.70
C TYR A 62 -11.40 -10.21 -0.83
N VAL A 63 -10.98 -11.44 -0.55
CA VAL A 63 -9.58 -11.87 -0.59
C VAL A 63 -9.51 -13.18 -1.37
N TRP A 64 -8.62 -13.24 -2.35
CA TRP A 64 -8.36 -14.45 -3.13
C TRP A 64 -6.87 -14.66 -3.32
N ARG A 65 -6.38 -15.90 -3.14
CA ARG A 65 -4.96 -16.25 -3.24
C ARG A 65 -4.77 -17.59 -3.94
N THR A 66 -3.76 -17.69 -4.80
CA THR A 66 -3.36 -18.98 -5.40
C THR A 66 -2.82 -19.96 -4.35
N GLN A 67 -2.08 -19.46 -3.37
CA GLN A 67 -1.54 -20.26 -2.26
C GLN A 67 -2.55 -20.46 -1.12
N PRO A 68 -2.47 -21.56 -0.35
CA PRO A 68 -3.33 -21.81 0.80
C PRO A 68 -3.02 -20.88 1.99
N GLU A 69 -3.91 -20.88 2.98
CA GLU A 69 -3.81 -19.99 4.14
C GLU A 69 -2.53 -20.25 4.95
N GLY A 70 -1.82 -19.18 5.31
CA GLY A 70 -0.52 -19.24 5.98
C GLY A 70 0.69 -19.55 5.07
N ALA A 71 0.51 -19.99 3.83
CA ALA A 71 1.61 -20.17 2.89
C ALA A 71 2.10 -18.83 2.28
N ARG A 72 3.40 -18.78 1.96
CA ARG A 72 4.04 -17.64 1.28
C ARG A 72 3.86 -17.77 -0.23
N SER A 73 3.44 -16.69 -0.87
CA SER A 73 3.37 -16.52 -2.31
C SER A 73 4.78 -16.39 -2.92
N GLY A 74 4.96 -16.88 -4.14
CA GLY A 74 6.19 -16.82 -4.92
C GLY A 74 5.97 -16.36 -6.37
N PRO A 75 6.97 -16.56 -7.26
CA PRO A 75 6.86 -16.16 -8.66
C PRO A 75 5.72 -16.89 -9.38
N GLY A 76 4.75 -16.13 -9.90
CA GLY A 76 3.56 -16.65 -10.56
C GLY A 76 2.35 -16.87 -9.64
N ASP A 77 2.48 -16.63 -8.34
CA ASP A 77 1.34 -16.55 -7.42
C ASP A 77 0.68 -15.17 -7.44
N THR A 78 -0.64 -15.16 -7.26
CA THR A 78 -1.46 -13.93 -7.16
C THR A 78 -2.09 -13.83 -5.78
N ASP A 79 -1.95 -12.66 -5.15
CA ASP A 79 -2.61 -12.27 -3.90
C ASP A 79 -3.53 -11.06 -4.15
N LEU A 80 -4.83 -11.31 -4.33
CA LEU A 80 -5.85 -10.30 -4.61
C LEU A 80 -6.59 -9.87 -3.34
N ILE A 81 -6.65 -8.55 -3.09
CA ILE A 81 -7.50 -7.95 -2.06
C ILE A 81 -8.36 -6.84 -2.66
N LEU A 82 -9.69 -7.01 -2.63
CA LEU A 82 -10.66 -5.97 -2.96
C LEU A 82 -11.31 -5.47 -1.66
N TYR A 83 -11.21 -4.17 -1.38
CA TYR A 83 -11.88 -3.55 -0.23
C TYR A 83 -13.22 -2.94 -0.60
N SER A 84 -14.21 -3.06 0.29
CA SER A 84 -15.44 -2.26 0.21
C SER A 84 -15.09 -0.77 0.21
N LEU A 85 -15.82 0.09 -0.52
CA LEU A 85 -15.50 1.51 -0.60
C LEU A 85 -15.35 2.13 0.80
N ARG A 86 -16.29 1.83 1.71
CA ARG A 86 -16.26 2.37 3.07
C ARG A 86 -15.03 1.89 3.85
N LYS A 87 -14.50 0.68 3.61
CA LYS A 87 -13.23 0.21 4.20
C LYS A 87 -12.00 0.81 3.52
N TYR A 88 -11.97 0.85 2.19
CA TYR A 88 -10.90 1.46 1.40
C TYR A 88 -10.68 2.92 1.83
N LEU A 89 -11.74 3.73 1.85
CA LEU A 89 -11.67 5.14 2.24
C LEU A 89 -11.22 5.32 3.71
N ARG A 90 -11.73 4.53 4.66
CA ARG A 90 -11.28 4.56 6.07
C ARG A 90 -9.79 4.20 6.24
N LEU A 91 -9.21 3.41 5.34
CA LEU A 91 -7.79 3.06 5.33
C LEU A 91 -6.93 4.11 4.62
N ALA A 92 -7.43 4.66 3.50
CA ALA A 92 -6.77 5.73 2.73
C ALA A 92 -6.73 7.06 3.51
N ILE A 93 -7.81 7.45 4.19
CA ILE A 93 -7.88 8.63 5.09
C ILE A 93 -6.88 8.51 6.25
N LYS A 94 -6.56 7.28 6.69
CA LYS A 94 -5.53 6.99 7.69
C LYS A 94 -4.13 6.84 7.08
N GLY A 95 -3.96 7.17 5.80
CA GLY A 95 -2.69 7.15 5.08
C GLY A 95 -2.03 5.79 4.94
N ASN A 96 -2.79 4.68 4.90
CA ASN A 96 -2.22 3.34 4.79
C ASN A 96 -1.41 3.20 3.48
N PRO A 97 -0.06 3.03 3.53
CA PRO A 97 0.80 3.15 2.34
C PRO A 97 0.39 2.26 1.18
N THR A 98 -0.01 1.01 1.43
CA THR A 98 -0.41 0.05 0.38
C THR A 98 -1.77 0.40 -0.24
N VAL A 99 -2.71 0.92 0.56
CA VAL A 99 -4.07 1.25 0.09
C VAL A 99 -4.07 2.50 -0.76
N LEU A 100 -3.12 3.42 -0.55
CA LEU A 100 -2.96 4.60 -1.41
C LEU A 100 -2.42 4.26 -2.80
N LEU A 101 -1.79 3.10 -3.03
CA LEU A 101 -1.09 2.81 -4.29
C LEU A 101 -1.97 2.88 -5.54
N PRO A 102 -3.20 2.31 -5.60
CA PRO A 102 -4.07 2.43 -6.77
C PRO A 102 -4.45 3.87 -7.15
N LEU A 103 -4.38 4.82 -6.19
CA LEU A 103 -4.66 6.24 -6.43
C LEU A 103 -3.53 6.97 -7.17
N PHE A 104 -2.30 6.47 -7.06
CA PHE A 104 -1.09 7.05 -7.65
C PHE A 104 -0.42 6.14 -8.69
N ALA A 105 -0.86 4.88 -8.81
CA ALA A 105 -0.33 3.90 -9.76
C ALA A 105 -0.41 4.43 -11.20
N PRO A 106 0.65 4.23 -12.01
CA PRO A 106 0.67 4.67 -13.40
C PRO A 106 -0.29 3.79 -14.25
N PRO A 107 -0.75 4.26 -15.43
CA PRO A 107 -1.82 3.61 -16.18
C PRO A 107 -1.57 2.13 -16.51
N GLU A 108 -0.32 1.76 -16.80
CA GLU A 108 0.12 0.40 -17.12
C GLU A 108 0.10 -0.57 -15.92
N SER A 109 -0.07 -0.06 -14.70
CA SER A 109 -0.26 -0.88 -13.48
C SER A 109 -1.74 -1.11 -13.14
N LEU A 110 -2.68 -0.60 -13.94
CA LEU A 110 -4.12 -0.66 -13.65
C LEU A 110 -4.79 -1.84 -14.38
N ILE A 111 -5.52 -2.65 -13.62
CA ILE A 111 -6.22 -3.84 -14.13
C ILE A 111 -7.70 -3.53 -14.38
N VAL A 112 -8.34 -2.80 -13.45
CA VAL A 112 -9.72 -2.33 -13.57
C VAL A 112 -9.78 -0.83 -13.28
N ARG A 113 -10.56 -0.10 -14.09
CA ARG A 113 -10.58 1.37 -14.10
C ARG A 113 -11.87 1.90 -14.72
N THR A 114 -12.92 2.02 -13.91
CA THR A 114 -14.20 2.60 -14.34
C THR A 114 -14.16 4.14 -14.23
N PRO A 115 -15.17 4.89 -14.74
CA PRO A 115 -15.26 6.33 -14.51
C PRO A 115 -15.22 6.72 -13.02
N LEU A 116 -15.89 5.95 -12.15
CA LEU A 116 -15.83 6.14 -10.70
C LEU A 116 -14.43 5.86 -10.12
N GLY A 117 -13.67 4.95 -10.74
CA GLY A 117 -12.27 4.69 -10.39
C GLY A 117 -11.33 5.85 -10.74
N GLU A 118 -11.50 6.50 -11.89
CA GLU A 118 -10.71 7.69 -12.24
C GLU A 118 -11.19 8.97 -11.51
N GLU A 119 -12.46 9.07 -11.11
CA GLU A 119 -12.92 10.09 -10.16
C GLU A 119 -12.21 9.93 -8.79
N LEU A 120 -12.15 8.70 -8.27
CA LEU A 120 -11.44 8.37 -7.02
C LEU A 120 -9.93 8.67 -7.12
N ARG A 121 -9.29 8.34 -8.25
CA ARG A 121 -7.90 8.76 -8.54
C ARG A 121 -7.77 10.28 -8.66
N GLY A 122 -8.81 10.99 -9.11
CA GLY A 122 -8.92 12.45 -9.08
C GLY A 122 -8.90 13.04 -7.67
N LEU A 123 -9.29 12.28 -6.64
CA LEU A 123 -9.23 12.67 -5.24
C LEU A 123 -7.90 12.35 -4.53
N ARG A 124 -6.90 11.78 -5.21
CA ARG A 124 -5.66 11.27 -4.59
C ARG A 124 -4.95 12.25 -3.64
N SER A 125 -4.97 13.55 -3.92
CA SER A 125 -4.38 14.59 -3.05
C SER A 125 -5.20 14.85 -1.78
N ALA A 126 -6.52 14.64 -1.78
CA ALA A 126 -7.38 14.83 -0.61
C ALA A 126 -7.07 13.84 0.52
N PHE A 127 -6.44 12.70 0.22
CA PHE A 127 -6.01 11.71 1.22
C PHE A 127 -4.65 12.04 1.86
N LEU A 128 -3.82 12.85 1.20
CA LEU A 128 -2.49 13.20 1.71
C LEU A 128 -2.59 14.25 2.82
N SER A 129 -1.90 13.99 3.92
CA SER A 129 -1.97 14.78 5.16
C SER A 129 -0.82 14.44 6.09
N GLN A 130 -0.64 15.22 7.17
CA GLN A 130 0.37 14.93 8.19
C GLN A 130 0.12 13.59 8.91
N VAL A 131 -1.15 13.23 9.14
CA VAL A 131 -1.56 11.88 9.56
C VAL A 131 -1.08 10.79 8.60
N ALA A 132 -1.03 11.05 7.28
CA ALA A 132 -0.47 10.11 6.32
C ALA A 132 1.06 10.02 6.41
N ILE A 133 1.77 11.14 6.57
CA ILE A 133 3.23 11.14 6.79
C ILE A 133 3.59 10.30 8.02
N GLU A 134 2.89 10.49 9.14
CA GLU A 134 3.05 9.67 10.37
C GLU A 134 2.79 8.18 10.11
N ARG A 135 1.83 7.85 9.24
CA ARG A 135 1.55 6.46 8.87
C ARG A 135 2.68 5.83 8.06
N PHE A 136 3.27 6.56 7.12
CA PHE A 136 4.47 6.13 6.38
C PHE A 136 5.66 5.93 7.33
N LEU A 137 5.92 6.88 8.24
CA LEU A 137 6.97 6.74 9.27
C LEU A 137 6.73 5.53 10.19
N GLY A 138 5.49 5.31 10.64
CA GLY A 138 5.14 4.15 11.48
C GLY A 138 5.35 2.81 10.78
N TYR A 139 5.05 2.72 9.47
CA TYR A 139 5.31 1.51 8.69
C TYR A 139 6.81 1.32 8.42
N MET A 140 7.52 2.39 8.06
CA MET A 140 8.98 2.41 7.89
C MET A 140 9.66 1.88 9.15
N HIS A 141 9.32 2.43 10.32
CA HIS A 141 9.89 2.02 11.60
C HIS A 141 9.56 0.56 11.92
N SER A 142 8.35 0.08 11.59
CA SER A 142 8.00 -1.34 11.74
C SER A 142 8.81 -2.27 10.84
N GLN A 143 9.18 -1.86 9.62
CA GLN A 143 10.09 -2.65 8.76
C GLN A 143 11.53 -2.57 9.27
N HIS A 144 12.01 -1.39 9.66
CA HIS A 144 13.35 -1.16 10.20
C HIS A 144 13.61 -1.95 11.50
N GLN A 145 12.65 -1.98 12.42
CA GLN A 145 12.74 -2.80 13.63
C GLN A 145 12.78 -4.32 13.34
N ARG A 146 12.15 -4.79 12.25
CA ARG A 146 12.28 -6.20 11.81
C ARG A 146 13.66 -6.48 11.20
N MET A 147 14.18 -5.55 10.38
CA MET A 147 15.55 -5.60 9.83
C MET A 147 16.64 -5.69 10.91
N LEU A 148 16.39 -5.09 12.07
CA LEU A 148 17.27 -5.13 13.24
C LEU A 148 17.02 -6.33 14.18
N GLY A 149 15.99 -7.15 13.94
CA GLY A 149 15.60 -8.24 14.85
C GLY A 149 14.91 -7.79 16.14
N GLN A 150 14.52 -6.52 16.24
CA GLN A 150 13.99 -5.87 17.46
C GLN A 150 12.45 -5.89 17.54
N SER A 151 11.77 -6.63 16.65
CA SER A 151 10.31 -6.61 16.57
C SER A 151 9.66 -7.41 17.71
N LYS A 152 8.80 -6.76 18.51
CA LYS A 152 8.02 -7.37 19.62
C LYS A 152 6.90 -8.33 19.17
N ARG A 153 7.01 -8.94 17.99
CA ARG A 153 6.03 -9.87 17.41
C ARG A 153 6.78 -11.00 16.71
N ASN A 154 6.21 -12.21 16.73
CA ASN A 154 6.67 -13.33 15.91
C ASN A 154 6.31 -13.08 14.44
N VAL A 155 7.08 -12.20 13.79
CA VAL A 155 6.94 -11.89 12.37
C VAL A 155 7.83 -12.85 11.58
N PRO A 156 7.38 -13.42 10.44
CA PRO A 156 8.23 -14.23 9.58
C PRO A 156 9.54 -13.53 9.22
N ASN A 157 10.66 -14.19 9.52
CA ASN A 157 11.98 -13.87 9.02
C ASN A 157 12.24 -14.57 7.68
N ARG A 158 13.26 -14.14 6.96
CA ARG A 158 13.70 -14.74 5.70
C ARG A 158 15.07 -15.39 5.90
N PRO A 159 15.17 -16.57 6.52
CA PRO A 159 16.45 -17.26 6.72
C PRO A 159 17.24 -17.42 5.41
N GLU A 160 16.56 -17.56 4.28
CA GLU A 160 17.12 -17.60 2.92
C GLU A 160 17.88 -16.30 2.56
N LEU A 161 17.37 -15.13 2.94
CA LEU A 161 18.05 -13.84 2.72
C LEU A 161 19.15 -13.60 3.77
N ILE A 162 18.92 -14.02 5.01
CA ILE A 162 19.90 -13.88 6.10
C ILE A 162 21.13 -14.75 5.83
N ALA A 163 20.96 -15.98 5.32
CA ALA A 163 22.06 -16.84 4.92
C ALA A 163 22.84 -16.30 3.71
N ARG A 164 22.16 -15.65 2.76
CA ARG A 164 22.78 -15.11 1.53
C ARG A 164 23.47 -13.77 1.70
N TYR A 165 22.93 -12.89 2.54
CA TYR A 165 23.38 -11.48 2.67
C TYR A 165 23.78 -11.08 4.10
N GLY A 166 23.68 -11.98 5.08
CA GLY A 166 23.87 -11.70 6.50
C GLY A 166 22.67 -11.02 7.20
N TRP A 167 21.63 -10.62 6.46
CA TRP A 167 20.44 -9.95 7.00
C TRP A 167 19.25 -9.94 6.01
N ASP A 168 18.03 -9.61 6.49
CA ASP A 168 16.82 -9.56 5.66
C ASP A 168 16.72 -8.26 4.84
N VAL A 169 17.14 -8.35 3.58
CA VAL A 169 17.11 -7.26 2.59
C VAL A 169 15.71 -6.88 2.11
N LYS A 170 14.68 -7.75 2.22
CA LYS A 170 13.27 -7.40 1.88
C LYS A 170 12.68 -6.50 2.99
N TYR A 171 13.16 -6.59 4.24
CA TYR A 171 12.85 -5.57 5.27
C TYR A 171 13.61 -4.25 5.07
N GLY A 172 14.90 -4.28 4.71
CA GLY A 172 15.69 -3.06 4.48
C GLY A 172 15.18 -2.21 3.32
N SER A 173 14.98 -2.85 2.16
CA SER A 173 14.50 -2.17 0.95
C SER A 173 13.09 -1.59 1.14
N HIS A 174 12.19 -2.31 1.83
CA HIS A 174 10.85 -1.81 2.17
C HIS A 174 10.88 -0.63 3.15
N ALA A 175 11.74 -0.68 4.18
CA ALA A 175 11.91 0.45 5.11
C ALA A 175 12.44 1.70 4.40
N LEU A 176 13.46 1.55 3.55
CA LEU A 176 14.05 2.66 2.80
C LEU A 176 13.07 3.25 1.77
N ARG A 177 12.30 2.41 1.05
CA ARG A 177 11.24 2.85 0.15
C ARG A 177 10.21 3.73 0.88
N LEU A 178 9.73 3.28 2.04
CA LEU A 178 8.77 4.02 2.86
C LEU A 178 9.35 5.33 3.41
N ALA A 179 10.64 5.36 3.77
CA ALA A 179 11.31 6.58 4.19
C ALA A 179 11.36 7.63 3.06
N TYR A 180 11.75 7.21 1.84
CA TYR A 180 11.77 8.10 0.68
C TYR A 180 10.38 8.61 0.29
N GLN A 181 9.37 7.74 0.24
CA GLN A 181 7.98 8.12 -0.07
C GLN A 181 7.39 9.04 1.01
N GLY A 182 7.63 8.76 2.30
CA GLY A 182 7.21 9.63 3.39
C GLY A 182 7.86 11.02 3.31
N ARG A 183 9.11 11.11 2.84
CA ARG A 183 9.79 12.38 2.59
C ARG A 183 9.25 13.12 1.38
N GLU A 184 8.97 12.44 0.27
CA GLU A 184 8.35 13.05 -0.90
C GLU A 184 7.01 13.70 -0.52
N ILE A 185 6.12 12.93 0.13
CA ILE A 185 4.82 13.40 0.64
C ILE A 185 5.01 14.61 1.57
N ALA A 186 5.97 14.54 2.50
CA ALA A 186 6.24 15.63 3.45
C ALA A 186 6.79 16.91 2.80
N GLN A 187 7.58 16.79 1.71
CA GLN A 187 8.20 17.92 1.02
C GLN A 187 7.30 18.55 -0.04
N THR A 188 6.50 17.75 -0.76
CA THR A 188 5.82 18.19 -1.99
C THR A 188 4.30 18.08 -1.94
N GLY A 189 3.74 17.31 -1.01
CA GLY A 189 2.33 16.94 -1.04
C GLY A 189 1.97 15.97 -2.18
N HIS A 190 2.96 15.25 -2.72
CA HIS A 190 2.79 14.28 -3.81
C HIS A 190 3.37 12.90 -3.45
N LEU A 191 3.06 11.89 -4.27
CA LEU A 191 3.62 10.55 -4.21
C LEU A 191 3.85 10.04 -5.64
N THR A 192 5.09 9.87 -6.05
CA THR A 192 5.43 9.38 -7.40
C THR A 192 5.54 7.86 -7.42
N LEU A 193 4.93 7.23 -8.44
CA LEU A 193 5.04 5.81 -8.74
C LEU A 193 5.28 5.64 -10.25
N PRO A 194 6.29 4.88 -10.70
CA PRO A 194 7.36 4.21 -9.92
C PRO A 194 8.25 5.18 -9.14
N LEU A 195 9.16 4.67 -8.29
CA LEU A 195 10.10 5.55 -7.58
C LEU A 195 11.03 6.30 -8.56
N ALA A 196 11.33 7.56 -8.23
CA ALA A 196 12.29 8.38 -8.96
C ALA A 196 13.66 7.68 -9.07
N GLU A 197 14.29 7.75 -10.25
CA GLU A 197 15.42 6.91 -10.67
C GLU A 197 16.47 6.64 -9.58
N ARG A 198 17.07 7.71 -9.02
CA ARG A 198 18.11 7.61 -7.99
C ARG A 198 17.64 6.88 -6.72
N GLN A 199 16.38 7.07 -6.32
CA GLN A 199 15.79 6.39 -5.17
C GLN A 199 15.50 4.92 -5.51
N ARG A 200 15.00 4.65 -6.71
CA ARG A 200 14.67 3.30 -7.20
C ARG A 200 15.91 2.42 -7.28
N GLN A 201 16.98 2.91 -7.91
CA GLN A 201 18.27 2.21 -7.98
C GLN A 201 18.87 1.95 -6.60
N ARG A 202 18.79 2.92 -5.68
CA ARG A 202 19.27 2.75 -4.30
C ARG A 202 18.46 1.72 -3.51
N VAL A 203 17.13 1.66 -3.68
CA VAL A 203 16.29 0.61 -3.08
C VAL A 203 16.55 -0.77 -3.71
N LEU A 204 16.81 -0.84 -5.03
CA LEU A 204 17.21 -2.07 -5.72
C LEU A 204 18.57 -2.60 -5.24
N ALA A 205 19.58 -1.73 -5.08
CA ALA A 205 20.87 -2.09 -4.52
C ALA A 205 20.73 -2.71 -3.12
N VAL A 206 19.86 -2.14 -2.28
CA VAL A 206 19.49 -2.74 -0.99
C VAL A 206 18.81 -4.10 -1.16
N LYS A 207 17.80 -4.24 -2.05
CA LYS A 207 17.10 -5.51 -2.30
C LYS A 207 18.04 -6.62 -2.80
N ARG A 208 19.15 -6.26 -3.45
CA ARG A 208 20.22 -7.17 -3.93
C ARG A 208 21.35 -7.43 -2.92
N GLY A 209 21.34 -6.76 -1.76
CA GLY A 209 22.40 -6.90 -0.74
C GLY A 209 23.70 -6.14 -1.06
N GLU A 210 23.70 -5.24 -2.05
CA GLU A 210 24.86 -4.45 -2.48
C GLU A 210 25.25 -3.36 -1.46
N VAL A 211 24.40 -3.08 -0.47
CA VAL A 211 24.57 -2.01 0.53
C VAL A 211 24.58 -2.59 1.96
N PRO A 212 25.56 -2.24 2.83
CA PRO A 212 25.61 -2.71 4.21
C PRO A 212 24.39 -2.30 5.06
N ARG A 213 23.90 -3.22 5.90
CA ARG A 213 22.77 -2.99 6.83
C ARG A 213 22.91 -1.73 7.68
N THR A 214 24.13 -1.41 8.10
CA THR A 214 24.47 -0.22 8.89
C THR A 214 24.24 1.07 8.11
N GLU A 215 24.70 1.13 6.86
CA GLU A 215 24.51 2.28 5.96
C GLU A 215 23.03 2.49 5.63
N VAL A 216 22.29 1.41 5.34
CA VAL A 216 20.83 1.44 5.15
C VAL A 216 20.13 1.98 6.40
N SER A 217 20.54 1.53 7.59
CA SER A 217 19.99 2.00 8.87
C SER A 217 20.28 3.48 9.13
N GLN A 218 21.49 3.96 8.79
CA GLN A 218 21.88 5.37 8.92
C GLN A 218 21.10 6.26 7.94
N GLU A 219 20.91 5.81 6.70
CA GLU A 219 20.13 6.54 5.70
C GLU A 219 18.64 6.61 6.09
N ILE A 220 18.05 5.50 6.54
CA ILE A 220 16.68 5.49 7.07
C ILE A 220 16.54 6.49 8.24
N ALA A 221 17.49 6.50 9.18
CA ALA A 221 17.46 7.41 10.32
C ALA A 221 17.56 8.88 9.87
N ARG A 222 18.48 9.21 8.96
CA ARG A 222 18.66 10.56 8.40
C ARG A 222 17.38 11.04 7.70
N VAL A 223 16.83 10.24 6.78
CA VAL A 223 15.59 10.58 6.05
C VAL A 223 14.40 10.72 7.00
N SER A 224 14.33 9.91 8.06
CA SER A 224 13.28 10.04 9.09
C SER A 224 13.41 11.34 9.90
N ALA A 225 14.64 11.78 10.19
CA ALA A 225 14.90 13.06 10.84
C ALA A 225 14.59 14.26 9.93
N GLU A 226 14.89 14.16 8.63
CA GLU A 226 14.47 15.15 7.61
C GLU A 226 12.94 15.33 7.63
N VAL A 227 12.17 14.23 7.69
CA VAL A 227 10.70 14.26 7.73
C VAL A 227 10.16 14.79 9.06
N ARG A 228 10.74 14.37 10.20
CA ARG A 228 10.39 14.92 11.53
C ARG A 228 10.57 16.44 11.54
N GLY A 229 11.73 16.93 11.10
CA GLY A 229 11.99 18.37 11.01
C GLY A 229 10.95 19.14 10.19
N LEU A 230 10.43 18.58 9.10
CA LEU A 230 9.37 19.21 8.28
C LEU A 230 8.01 19.27 8.99
N LEU A 231 7.66 18.24 9.78
CA LEU A 231 6.46 18.23 10.61
C LEU A 231 6.59 19.22 11.78
N ASP A 232 7.67 19.08 12.55
CA ASP A 232 7.91 19.82 13.80
C ASP A 232 8.06 21.33 13.54
N THR A 233 8.67 21.72 12.42
CA THR A 233 8.78 23.14 11.99
C THR A 233 7.58 23.62 11.14
N ARG A 234 6.56 22.79 10.92
CA ARG A 234 5.38 23.07 10.09
C ARG A 234 5.71 23.56 8.67
N ARG A 235 6.77 22.98 8.07
CA ARG A 235 7.25 23.31 6.72
C ARG A 235 6.75 22.37 5.63
N THR A 236 5.91 21.39 5.98
CA THR A 236 5.19 20.57 5.01
C THR A 236 4.02 21.35 4.39
N PRO A 237 3.72 21.21 3.07
CA PRO A 237 2.58 21.87 2.43
C PRO A 237 1.24 21.18 2.74
N LEU A 238 1.24 20.06 3.47
CA LEU A 238 0.05 19.24 3.70
C LEU A 238 -0.74 19.65 4.96
N PRO A 239 -2.08 19.58 4.91
CA PRO A 239 -2.94 19.78 6.08
C PRO A 239 -2.71 18.69 7.13
N GLU A 240 -3.06 18.98 8.38
CA GLU A 240 -2.94 18.00 9.49
C GLU A 240 -3.68 16.68 9.19
N ARG A 241 -4.84 16.78 8.53
CA ARG A 241 -5.76 15.67 8.24
C ARG A 241 -6.22 15.72 6.78
N ALA A 242 -6.61 14.56 6.26
CA ALA A 242 -7.23 14.42 4.94
C ALA A 242 -8.53 15.25 4.82
N ASP A 243 -8.88 15.65 3.59
CA ASP A 243 -10.13 16.34 3.25
C ASP A 243 -11.31 15.35 3.24
N VAL A 244 -11.67 14.91 4.45
CA VAL A 244 -12.80 14.03 4.71
C VAL A 244 -14.13 14.59 4.17
N PRO A 245 -14.45 15.90 4.26
CA PRO A 245 -15.66 16.45 3.66
C PRO A 245 -15.78 16.16 2.16
N ARG A 246 -14.73 16.43 1.36
CA ARG A 246 -14.72 16.17 -0.08
C ARG A 246 -14.76 14.68 -0.40
N ILE A 247 -13.99 13.86 0.32
CA ILE A 247 -13.97 12.40 0.15
C ILE A 247 -15.36 11.81 0.43
N ASN A 248 -16.03 12.28 1.49
CA ASN A 248 -17.36 11.82 1.88
C ASN A 248 -18.47 12.28 0.91
N ALA A 249 -18.41 13.53 0.44
CA ALA A 249 -19.35 14.05 -0.55
C ALA A 249 -19.29 13.26 -1.87
N TRP A 250 -18.07 12.94 -2.34
CA TRP A 250 -17.89 12.07 -3.49
C TRP A 250 -18.36 10.64 -3.22
N ALA A 251 -18.02 10.05 -2.08
CA ALA A 251 -18.41 8.67 -1.76
C ALA A 251 -19.93 8.46 -1.77
N ILE A 252 -20.69 9.43 -1.23
CA ILE A 252 -22.16 9.44 -1.27
C ILE A 252 -22.66 9.54 -2.73
N SER A 253 -22.05 10.41 -3.55
CA SER A 253 -22.39 10.55 -4.98
C SER A 253 -22.09 9.29 -5.80
N ALA A 254 -20.98 8.61 -5.51
CA ALA A 254 -20.57 7.38 -6.18
C ALA A 254 -21.50 6.20 -5.81
N GLN A 255 -21.82 6.04 -4.53
CA GLN A 255 -22.77 5.00 -4.08
C GLN A 255 -24.17 5.22 -4.65
N ARG A 256 -24.72 6.45 -4.60
CA ARG A 256 -26.03 6.76 -5.20
C ARG A 256 -26.11 6.41 -6.69
N ARG A 257 -25.13 6.83 -7.49
CA ARG A 257 -25.07 6.50 -8.92
C ARG A 257 -24.92 5.01 -9.21
N HIS A 258 -24.29 4.26 -8.31
CA HIS A 258 -24.16 2.80 -8.42
C HIS A 258 -25.45 2.06 -8.03
N TRP A 259 -26.25 2.62 -7.12
CA TRP A 259 -27.57 2.09 -6.74
C TRP A 259 -28.72 2.58 -7.64
N GLY A 260 -28.47 3.53 -8.55
CA GLY A 260 -29.48 4.09 -9.44
C GLY A 260 -30.42 5.12 -8.79
N TRP A 261 -29.96 5.79 -7.72
CA TRP A 261 -30.68 6.87 -7.02
C TRP A 261 -30.52 8.24 -7.69
#